data_AF-A0A9E4BDS3-F1
#
_entry.id   AF-A0A9E4BDS3-F1
#
_cell.length_a   1.000
_cell.length_b   1.000
_cell.length_c   1.000
_cell.angle_alpha   90.00
_cell.angle_beta   90.00
_cell.angle_gamma   90.00
#
_symmetry.space_group_name_H-M   'P 1'
#
loop_
_entity.id
_entity.type
_entity.pdbx_description
1 polymer ?
#
loop_
_entity_poly.entity_id
_entity_poly.type
_entity_poly.pdbx_seq_one_letter_code
_entity_poly.pdbx_strand_id
1 'polypeptide(L)'
;FAKIGFPGIIVLVIFLYFRYRAIGPKAMYAKLVSSTLHYRWATLSLAVVLLFVGNYIYGKVEQQPFRYQPSRAVRLTIEMPRSYDVDQAREIFKIAEDLLIPLKDELDIEAIGSRYSGRRGTRLTLYLTPADEGKLTTDEVQRKVIALLPKDIPGVRFKSGGGRGSSSVGAGVQLKGRSQETLAILAEDIETSMQGMPGVHEIQTSLESGTEEIRVTVNRERAQRYGLSPRDIATTIASALGSRGGSNFKTPDGEIDITVLLREEDRATLEQLKTTEFESDNGGMVSFSSLANFDLTTGRNTIQREDRMSTVTVFANTDQQAVFRVGQIMKMRMEGVPLPKGYTYEMDRRFRSMNAEQNQDYETLILALILIYIIMASLFESYVHPLTIMFCIFFAFIGVALGLYTFKIAMDSNAKYGLLVLFGIVVNNGIVLVDHINRYRKQGLVRRDAIIRGGQDRLRPIMMTATTTIIGLMPLVLPMLFGNAEGTSRRWGPIGLVVISGLSISTILTLVLLPTVYSLMDDLSQFAKRVTAVARAQ
;
A
#
# COMPACT_ATOMS: atom_id res chain seq x y z
N PHE A 1 -26.26 -4.12 16.86
CA PHE A 1 -25.51 -5.20 17.51
C PHE A 1 -25.20 -4.99 19.01
N ALA A 2 -25.63 -3.91 19.67
CA ALA A 2 -25.24 -3.62 21.07
C ALA A 2 -26.31 -3.94 22.16
N LYS A 3 -27.40 -4.65 21.85
CA LYS A 3 -28.46 -4.98 22.84
C LYS A 3 -28.85 -6.45 22.95
N ILE A 4 -28.18 -7.35 22.22
CA ILE A 4 -28.34 -8.80 22.43
C ILE A 4 -27.05 -9.27 23.10
N GLY A 5 -27.07 -9.30 24.42
CA GLY A 5 -25.94 -9.79 25.20
C GLY A 5 -25.58 -11.22 24.82
N PHE A 6 -24.30 -11.54 24.91
CA PHE A 6 -23.69 -12.87 24.80
C PHE A 6 -24.55 -14.05 25.34
N PRO A 7 -25.30 -13.94 26.47
CA PRO A 7 -26.20 -15.01 26.93
C PRO A 7 -27.38 -15.34 25.98
N GLY A 8 -27.90 -14.39 25.21
CA GLY A 8 -29.03 -14.63 24.30
C GLY A 8 -28.66 -15.49 23.08
N ILE A 9 -27.41 -15.37 22.61
CA ILE A 9 -26.88 -16.19 21.51
C ILE A 9 -26.66 -17.62 21.99
N ILE A 10 -26.17 -17.81 23.22
CA ILE A 10 -25.95 -19.13 23.82
C ILE A 10 -27.30 -19.86 24.01
N VAL A 11 -28.34 -19.19 24.50
CA VAL A 11 -29.68 -19.79 24.64
C VAL A 11 -30.28 -20.15 23.27
N LEU A 12 -30.09 -19.30 22.25
CA LEU A 12 -30.57 -19.57 20.90
C LEU A 12 -29.81 -20.74 20.25
N VAL A 13 -28.50 -20.85 20.47
CA VAL A 13 -27.65 -21.96 20.01
C VAL A 13 -28.01 -23.26 20.72
N ILE A 14 -28.24 -23.23 22.04
CA ILE A 14 -28.70 -24.39 22.82
C ILE A 14 -30.10 -24.82 22.36
N PHE A 15 -31.02 -23.88 22.15
CA PHE A 15 -32.37 -24.17 21.64
C PHE A 15 -32.33 -24.77 20.22
N LEU A 16 -31.50 -24.22 19.34
CA LEU A 16 -31.26 -24.78 18.00
C LEU A 16 -30.61 -26.16 18.07
N TYR A 17 -29.69 -26.40 19.01
CA TYR A 17 -29.02 -27.68 19.22
C TYR A 17 -29.99 -28.77 19.72
N PHE A 18 -30.85 -28.46 20.69
CA PHE A 18 -31.89 -29.40 21.15
C PHE A 18 -32.92 -29.71 20.05
N ARG A 19 -33.28 -28.71 19.25
CA ARG A 19 -34.20 -28.89 18.12
C ARG A 19 -33.55 -29.62 16.93
N TYR A 20 -32.25 -29.43 16.73
CA TYR A 20 -31.40 -30.16 15.78
C TYR A 20 -31.37 -31.66 16.10
N ARG A 21 -31.27 -32.01 17.38
CA ARG A 21 -31.28 -33.41 17.86
C ARG A 21 -32.65 -34.08 17.75
N ALA A 22 -33.75 -33.32 17.84
CA ALA A 22 -35.11 -33.88 17.85
C ALA A 22 -35.75 -34.09 16.46
N ILE A 23 -35.42 -33.26 15.46
CA ILE A 23 -36.15 -33.24 14.16
C ILE A 23 -35.21 -33.64 12.98
N GLY A 24 -33.90 -33.59 13.17
CA GLY A 24 -32.89 -33.85 12.15
C GLY A 24 -32.66 -32.65 11.20
N PRO A 25 -31.44 -32.52 10.63
CA PRO A 25 -31.01 -31.31 9.92
C PRO A 25 -31.84 -30.99 8.67
N LYS A 26 -32.27 -32.02 7.93
CA LYS A 26 -33.05 -31.85 6.70
C LYS A 26 -34.46 -31.31 6.97
N ALA A 27 -35.10 -31.74 8.05
CA ALA A 27 -36.47 -31.33 8.37
C ALA A 27 -36.50 -29.93 9.01
N MET A 28 -35.51 -29.59 9.85
CA MET A 28 -35.35 -28.21 10.34
C MET A 28 -35.12 -27.23 9.19
N TYR A 29 -34.21 -27.58 8.27
CA TYR A 29 -33.96 -26.77 7.09
C TYR A 29 -35.20 -26.60 6.19
N ALA A 30 -35.96 -27.66 5.94
CA ALA A 30 -37.20 -27.54 5.18
C ALA A 30 -38.24 -26.65 5.84
N LYS A 31 -38.36 -26.68 7.17
CA LYS A 31 -39.25 -25.78 7.90
C LYS A 31 -38.80 -24.33 7.76
N LEU A 32 -37.50 -24.09 7.79
CA LEU A 32 -36.90 -22.76 7.60
C LEU A 32 -37.17 -22.25 6.18
N VAL A 33 -36.87 -23.05 5.14
CA VAL A 33 -37.13 -22.70 3.73
C VAL A 33 -38.62 -22.52 3.45
N SER A 34 -39.49 -23.36 4.03
CA SER A 34 -40.94 -23.19 3.87
C SER A 34 -41.44 -21.89 4.51
N SER A 35 -40.84 -21.47 5.63
CA SER A 35 -41.17 -20.20 6.28
C SER A 35 -40.67 -19.00 5.48
N THR A 36 -39.45 -19.07 4.93
CA THR A 36 -38.91 -18.00 4.08
C THR A 36 -39.68 -17.85 2.76
N LEU A 37 -40.17 -18.96 2.22
CA LEU A 37 -41.06 -18.97 1.04
C LEU A 37 -42.48 -18.47 1.33
N HIS A 38 -42.93 -18.47 2.58
CA HIS A 38 -44.22 -17.90 2.96
C HIS A 38 -44.12 -16.37 3.09
N TYR A 39 -43.06 -15.87 3.75
CA TYR A 39 -42.81 -14.44 3.94
C TYR A 39 -41.80 -13.87 2.95
N ARG A 40 -42.02 -14.07 1.64
CA ARG A 40 -41.04 -13.77 0.57
C ARG A 40 -40.57 -12.31 0.54
N TRP A 41 -41.47 -11.37 0.80
CA TRP A 41 -41.15 -9.94 0.81
C TRP A 41 -40.35 -9.54 2.05
N ALA A 42 -40.64 -10.14 3.20
CA ALA A 42 -39.89 -9.89 4.42
C ALA A 42 -38.46 -10.46 4.31
N THR A 43 -38.30 -11.62 3.68
CA THR A 43 -36.97 -12.23 3.47
C THR A 43 -36.15 -11.50 2.43
N LEU A 44 -36.77 -10.98 1.36
CA LEU A 44 -36.10 -10.09 0.42
C LEU A 44 -35.69 -8.78 1.10
N SER A 45 -36.56 -8.19 1.91
CA SER A 45 -36.24 -6.98 2.69
C SER A 45 -35.07 -7.23 3.65
N LEU A 46 -35.05 -8.39 4.31
CA LEU A 46 -33.92 -8.81 5.14
C LEU A 46 -32.63 -8.95 4.32
N ALA A 47 -32.68 -9.55 3.14
CA ALA A 47 -31.52 -9.67 2.26
C ALA A 47 -30.97 -8.29 1.86
N VAL A 48 -31.86 -7.35 1.50
CA VAL A 48 -31.49 -5.98 1.15
C VAL A 48 -30.89 -5.24 2.36
N VAL A 49 -31.48 -5.36 3.55
CA VAL A 49 -30.93 -4.77 4.78
C VAL A 49 -29.54 -5.35 5.08
N LEU A 50 -29.36 -6.66 4.95
CA LEU A 50 -28.05 -7.29 5.13
C LEU A 50 -27.02 -6.80 4.11
N LEU A 51 -27.43 -6.52 2.86
CA LEU A 51 -26.56 -5.92 1.86
C LEU A 51 -26.19 -4.48 2.20
N PHE A 52 -27.13 -3.65 2.66
CA PHE A 52 -26.83 -2.29 3.13
C PHE A 52 -25.87 -2.31 4.33
N VAL A 53 -26.09 -3.21 5.28
CA VAL A 53 -25.20 -3.40 6.43
C VAL A 53 -23.83 -3.87 5.98
N GLY A 54 -23.77 -4.85 5.06
CA GLY A 54 -22.51 -5.32 4.48
C GLY A 54 -21.74 -4.21 3.76
N ASN A 55 -22.42 -3.39 2.96
CA ASN A 55 -21.83 -2.24 2.28
C ASN A 55 -21.34 -1.17 3.26
N TYR A 56 -22.11 -0.88 4.30
CA TYR A 56 -21.69 0.05 5.36
C TYR A 56 -20.46 -0.44 6.12
N ILE A 57 -20.39 -1.75 6.43
CA ILE A 57 -19.21 -2.37 7.04
C ILE A 57 -18.02 -2.30 6.07
N TYR A 58 -18.24 -2.61 4.79
CA TYR A 58 -17.20 -2.53 3.77
C TYR A 58 -16.62 -1.11 3.62
N GLY A 59 -17.45 -0.07 3.71
CA GLY A 59 -17.00 1.32 3.70
C GLY A 59 -16.10 1.71 4.88
N LYS A 60 -16.06 0.91 5.95
CA LYS A 60 -15.13 1.07 7.08
C LYS A 60 -13.85 0.25 6.96
N VAL A 61 -13.78 -0.66 6.00
CA VAL A 61 -12.56 -1.45 5.75
C VAL A 61 -11.56 -0.55 5.04
N GLU A 62 -10.35 -0.47 5.59
CA GLU A 62 -9.29 0.33 4.97
C GLU A 62 -8.87 -0.28 3.63
N GLN A 63 -8.62 0.57 2.64
CA GLN A 63 -8.18 0.15 1.31
C GLN A 63 -6.67 0.32 1.22
N GLN A 64 -5.97 -0.75 0.87
CA GLN A 64 -4.52 -0.74 0.76
C GLN A 64 -4.08 -1.48 -0.52
N PRO A 65 -4.26 -0.88 -1.73
CA PRO A 65 -3.86 -1.51 -3.00
C PRO A 65 -2.48 -2.18 -2.94
N PHE A 66 -1.48 -1.46 -2.39
CA PHE A 66 -0.17 -2.05 -2.11
C PHE A 66 0.04 -2.31 -0.63
N ARG A 67 0.16 -3.59 -0.27
CA ARG A 67 0.76 -3.98 1.00
C ARG A 67 2.28 -3.98 0.87
N TYR A 68 2.95 -3.13 1.64
CA TYR A 68 4.41 -3.18 1.75
C TYR A 68 4.79 -4.55 2.32
N GLN A 69 5.63 -5.27 1.59
CA GLN A 69 6.18 -6.53 2.03
C GLN A 69 7.58 -6.23 2.57
N PRO A 70 7.76 -6.15 3.90
CA PRO A 70 9.09 -6.11 4.43
C PRO A 70 9.80 -7.39 3.99
N SER A 71 10.94 -7.25 3.30
CA SER A 71 11.97 -8.29 3.34
C SER A 71 12.27 -8.59 4.81
N ARG A 72 12.74 -9.80 5.17
CA ARG A 72 13.32 -10.09 6.50
C ARG A 72 14.65 -9.34 6.69
N ALA A 73 14.57 -8.02 6.58
CA ALA A 73 15.64 -7.08 6.76
C ALA A 73 15.06 -5.71 7.09
N VAL A 74 15.53 -5.11 8.18
CA VAL A 74 15.23 -3.73 8.56
C VAL A 74 16.30 -2.84 7.95
N ARG A 75 15.90 -1.86 7.14
CA ARG A 75 16.81 -0.90 6.51
C ARG A 75 16.65 0.45 7.16
N LEU A 76 17.69 0.94 7.79
CA LEU A 76 17.75 2.25 8.41
C LEU A 76 18.64 3.16 7.55
N THR A 77 18.14 4.34 7.25
CA THR A 77 18.93 5.43 6.68
C THR A 77 19.40 6.30 7.83
N ILE A 78 20.71 6.50 7.93
CA ILE A 78 21.29 7.42 8.91
C ILE A 78 21.51 8.73 8.16
N GLU A 79 20.77 9.78 8.52
CA GLU A 79 21.04 11.12 8.01
C GLU A 79 22.14 11.71 8.89
N MET A 80 23.25 12.09 8.28
CA MET A 80 24.37 12.76 8.93
C MET A 80 24.85 13.92 8.04
N PRO A 81 25.51 14.94 8.61
CA PRO A 81 26.04 16.04 7.81
C PRO A 81 27.03 15.51 6.77
N ARG A 82 26.97 16.04 5.53
CA ARG A 82 27.88 15.62 4.45
C ARG A 82 29.34 16.03 4.68
N SER A 83 29.59 16.88 5.68
CA SER A 83 30.94 17.22 6.13
C SER A 83 31.62 16.08 6.92
N TYR A 84 30.87 15.03 7.30
CA TYR A 84 31.44 13.91 8.04
C TYR A 84 32.39 13.12 7.15
N ASP A 85 33.61 12.89 7.64
CA ASP A 85 34.55 12.00 6.99
C ASP A 85 34.18 10.52 7.22
N VAL A 86 34.81 9.61 6.47
CA VAL A 86 34.61 8.16 6.57
C VAL A 86 34.84 7.66 7.99
N ASP A 87 35.85 8.18 8.69
CA ASP A 87 36.16 7.76 10.06
C ASP A 87 35.10 8.25 11.06
N GLN A 88 34.65 9.50 10.94
CA GLN A 88 33.55 10.03 11.75
C GLN A 88 32.24 9.25 11.49
N ALA A 89 31.96 8.91 10.22
CA ALA A 89 30.81 8.08 9.89
C ALA A 89 30.94 6.66 10.46
N ARG A 90 32.15 6.08 10.49
CA ARG A 90 32.43 4.77 11.08
C ARG A 90 32.14 4.78 12.59
N GLU A 91 32.51 5.83 13.30
CA GLU A 91 32.18 5.97 14.73
C GLU A 91 30.67 5.97 14.98
N ILE A 92 29.89 6.68 14.16
CA ILE A 92 28.42 6.66 14.26
C ILE A 92 27.84 5.26 14.01
N PHE A 93 28.36 4.51 13.03
CA PHE A 93 27.95 3.12 12.83
C PHE A 93 28.29 2.25 14.03
N LYS A 94 29.48 2.43 14.60
CA LYS A 94 29.94 1.65 15.75
C LYS A 94 29.03 1.86 16.98
N ILE A 95 28.58 3.09 17.24
CA ILE A 95 27.61 3.37 18.32
C ILE A 95 26.32 2.56 18.12
N ALA A 96 25.79 2.50 16.90
CA ALA A 96 24.60 1.73 16.59
C ALA A 96 24.85 0.20 16.69
N GLU A 97 26.00 -0.27 16.21
CA GLU A 97 26.41 -1.68 16.28
C GLU A 97 26.61 -2.15 17.73
N ASP A 98 27.30 -1.37 18.57
CA ASP A 98 27.57 -1.69 19.98
C ASP A 98 26.28 -1.79 20.82
N LEU A 99 25.23 -1.05 20.44
CA LEU A 99 23.91 -1.14 21.06
C LEU A 99 23.09 -2.36 20.59
N LEU A 100 23.22 -2.74 19.31
CA LEU A 100 22.39 -3.76 18.69
C LEU A 100 22.97 -5.18 18.79
N ILE A 101 24.29 -5.33 18.77
CA ILE A 101 24.98 -6.63 18.84
C ILE A 101 24.62 -7.40 20.13
N PRO A 102 24.60 -6.79 21.33
CA PRO A 102 24.22 -7.50 22.55
C PRO A 102 22.75 -7.97 22.56
N LEU A 103 21.88 -7.31 21.79
CA LEU A 103 20.44 -7.60 21.69
C LEU A 103 20.08 -8.44 20.45
N LYS A 104 21.08 -8.97 19.76
CA LYS A 104 20.93 -9.69 18.48
C LYS A 104 19.91 -10.83 18.56
N ASP A 105 20.02 -11.67 19.59
CA ASP A 105 19.12 -12.82 19.78
C ASP A 105 17.71 -12.42 20.24
N GLU A 106 17.58 -11.31 20.98
CA GLU A 106 16.27 -10.80 21.41
C GLU A 106 15.50 -10.15 20.25
N LEU A 107 16.23 -9.54 19.30
CA LEU A 107 15.68 -8.81 18.17
C LEU A 107 15.61 -9.64 16.87
N ASP A 108 15.92 -10.94 16.92
CA ASP A 108 16.02 -11.85 15.76
C ASP A 108 16.91 -11.30 14.64
N ILE A 109 18.04 -10.66 14.99
CA ILE A 109 19.01 -10.14 14.01
C ILE A 109 20.00 -11.26 13.69
N GLU A 110 20.23 -11.57 12.43
CA GLU A 110 21.24 -12.54 12.00
C GLU A 110 22.56 -11.84 11.63
N ALA A 111 22.47 -10.71 10.93
CA ALA A 111 23.63 -9.95 10.49
C ALA A 111 23.33 -8.46 10.42
N ILE A 112 24.36 -7.64 10.62
CA ILE A 112 24.32 -6.19 10.48
C ILE A 112 25.26 -5.79 9.35
N GLY A 113 24.77 -5.04 8.38
CA GLY A 113 25.55 -4.52 7.26
C GLY A 113 25.51 -3.00 7.23
N SER A 114 26.67 -2.35 7.34
CA SER A 114 26.83 -0.91 7.20
C SER A 114 27.34 -0.55 5.79
N ARG A 115 26.80 0.54 5.24
CA ARG A 115 27.24 1.10 3.95
C ARG A 115 27.37 2.61 4.08
N TYR A 116 28.59 3.10 3.91
CA TYR A 116 28.88 4.51 3.75
C TYR A 116 28.97 4.89 2.27
N SER A 117 28.30 5.98 1.88
CA SER A 117 28.50 6.59 0.57
C SER A 117 28.27 8.10 0.70
N GLY A 118 29.35 8.89 0.64
CA GLY A 118 29.27 10.36 0.74
C GLY A 118 28.32 11.02 -0.26
N ARG A 119 28.00 10.36 -1.39
CA ARG A 119 27.02 10.82 -2.39
C ARG A 119 25.63 10.18 -2.29
N ARG A 120 25.52 8.92 -1.84
CA ARG A 120 24.25 8.15 -1.86
C ARG A 120 23.63 7.93 -0.48
N GLY A 121 24.19 8.57 0.55
CA GLY A 121 23.73 8.47 1.93
C GLY A 121 24.24 7.23 2.65
N THR A 122 24.05 7.23 3.95
CA THR A 122 24.49 6.19 4.88
C THR A 122 23.35 5.25 5.21
N ARG A 123 23.61 3.94 5.10
CA ARG A 123 22.59 2.90 5.33
C ARG A 123 23.12 1.83 6.27
N LEU A 124 22.29 1.50 7.26
CA LEU A 124 22.46 0.35 8.14
C LEU A 124 21.36 -0.67 7.79
N THR A 125 21.74 -1.91 7.51
CA THR A 125 20.81 -3.00 7.17
C THR A 125 20.93 -4.10 8.20
N LEU A 126 19.85 -4.37 8.91
CA LEU A 126 19.74 -5.51 9.82
C LEU A 126 19.07 -6.63 9.06
N TYR A 127 19.78 -7.72 8.79
CA TYR A 127 19.21 -8.94 8.25
C TYR A 127 18.62 -9.74 9.40
N LEU A 128 17.35 -10.10 9.30
CA LEU A 128 16.65 -10.81 10.36
C LEU A 128 16.67 -12.31 10.09
N THR A 129 16.63 -13.10 11.16
CA THR A 129 16.45 -14.56 11.12
C THR A 129 15.29 -14.92 10.19
N PRO A 130 15.30 -16.04 9.45
CA PRO A 130 14.16 -16.44 8.62
C PRO A 130 12.81 -16.42 9.37
N ALA A 131 11.72 -16.20 8.63
CA ALA A 131 10.38 -16.03 9.20
C ALA A 131 9.87 -17.28 9.95
N ASP A 132 10.33 -18.46 9.56
CA ASP A 132 9.92 -19.74 10.17
C ASP A 132 10.53 -19.96 11.56
N GLU A 133 11.66 -19.31 11.84
CA GLU A 133 12.42 -19.48 13.09
C GLU A 133 12.34 -18.26 14.02
N GLY A 134 12.02 -17.08 13.48
CA GLY A 134 11.96 -15.84 14.25
C GLY A 134 10.71 -15.68 15.12
N LYS A 135 10.88 -14.97 16.22
CA LYS A 135 9.87 -14.71 17.25
C LYS A 135 9.18 -13.35 17.09
N LEU A 136 9.82 -12.41 16.40
CA LEU A 136 9.33 -11.05 16.21
C LEU A 136 9.05 -10.78 14.73
N THR A 137 8.04 -9.95 14.50
CA THR A 137 7.77 -9.43 13.16
C THR A 137 8.76 -8.32 12.79
N THR A 138 9.00 -8.13 11.50
CA THR A 138 9.95 -7.15 10.97
C THR A 138 9.54 -5.73 11.35
N ASP A 139 8.24 -5.47 11.40
CA ASP A 139 7.68 -4.18 11.85
C ASP A 139 7.89 -3.96 13.36
N GLU A 140 7.86 -5.02 14.18
CA GLU A 140 8.17 -4.95 15.61
C GLU A 140 9.65 -4.74 15.85
N VAL A 141 10.51 -5.51 15.17
CA VAL A 141 11.97 -5.33 15.27
C VAL A 141 12.34 -3.92 14.84
N GLN A 142 11.78 -3.43 13.72
CA GLN A 142 11.98 -2.07 13.26
C GLN A 142 11.58 -1.04 14.34
N ARG A 143 10.39 -1.17 14.95
CA ARG A 143 9.95 -0.24 16.00
C ARG A 143 10.85 -0.29 17.24
N LYS A 144 11.23 -1.49 17.69
CA LYS A 144 12.14 -1.67 18.84
C LYS A 144 13.50 -1.05 18.56
N VAL A 145 14.09 -1.34 17.40
CA VAL A 145 15.40 -0.82 16.99
C VAL A 145 15.39 0.70 16.93
N ILE A 146 14.40 1.32 16.28
CA ILE A 146 14.29 2.79 16.22
C ILE A 146 14.16 3.40 17.63
N ALA A 147 13.46 2.72 18.54
CA ALA A 147 13.30 3.19 19.91
C ALA A 147 14.59 3.08 20.73
N LEU A 148 15.46 2.12 20.42
CA LEU A 148 16.74 1.90 21.10
C LEU A 148 17.85 2.82 20.59
N LEU A 149 17.78 3.26 19.33
CA LEU A 149 18.82 4.09 18.74
C LEU A 149 18.85 5.50 19.36
N PRO A 150 20.04 6.06 19.62
CA PRO A 150 20.19 7.35 20.27
C PRO A 150 19.62 8.46 19.39
N LYS A 151 18.83 9.36 20.01
CA LYS A 151 18.24 10.54 19.34
C LYS A 151 19.05 11.81 19.59
N ASP A 152 20.07 11.70 20.43
CA ASP A 152 20.70 12.83 21.10
C ASP A 152 21.99 13.26 20.40
N ILE A 153 22.38 12.56 19.33
CA ILE A 153 23.60 12.85 18.57
C ILE A 153 23.34 14.08 17.69
N PRO A 154 24.04 15.21 17.92
CA PRO A 154 23.83 16.43 17.14
C PRO A 154 24.02 16.19 15.64
N GLY A 155 23.04 16.59 14.83
CA GLY A 155 23.10 16.47 13.38
C GLY A 155 22.85 15.07 12.81
N VAL A 156 22.71 14.04 13.64
CA VAL A 156 22.46 12.66 13.18
C VAL A 156 21.01 12.25 13.44
N ARG A 157 20.32 11.73 12.42
CA ARG A 157 18.96 11.18 12.56
C ARG A 157 18.88 9.77 11.99
N PHE A 158 18.41 8.84 12.80
CA PHE A 158 18.08 7.50 12.34
C PHE A 158 16.66 7.48 11.80
N LYS A 159 16.53 7.30 10.48
CA LYS A 159 15.23 7.14 9.81
C LYS A 159 15.06 5.69 9.40
N SER A 160 13.88 5.14 9.65
CA SER A 160 13.55 3.84 9.11
C SER A 160 13.07 3.95 7.68
N GLY A 161 13.56 3.03 6.84
CA GLY A 161 13.26 2.99 5.43
C GLY A 161 14.42 3.46 4.55
N GLY A 162 14.58 2.81 3.40
CA GLY A 162 15.53 3.25 2.39
C GLY A 162 15.08 4.55 1.71
N GLY A 163 16.00 5.52 1.59
CA GLY A 163 15.94 6.79 0.83
C GLY A 163 14.68 7.12 0.03
N ARG A 164 14.23 8.39 0.16
CA ARG A 164 13.05 9.01 -0.49
C ARG A 164 12.65 8.31 -1.79
N GLY A 165 11.50 7.63 -1.76
CA GLY A 165 10.89 6.97 -2.92
C GLY A 165 10.46 5.52 -2.72
N SER A 166 10.97 4.80 -1.71
CA SER A 166 10.66 3.36 -1.55
C SER A 166 10.01 2.97 -0.20
N SER A 167 10.08 3.81 0.83
CA SER A 167 9.78 3.36 2.19
C SER A 167 9.06 4.37 3.09
N SER A 168 8.91 5.64 2.68
CA SER A 168 7.96 6.55 3.35
C SER A 168 6.56 6.03 3.08
N VAL A 169 5.94 5.51 4.13
CA VAL A 169 4.55 5.06 4.10
C VAL A 169 3.69 6.31 4.24
N GLY A 170 3.17 6.78 3.11
CA GLY A 170 2.47 8.03 3.07
C GLY A 170 1.85 8.31 1.71
N ALA A 171 1.05 9.36 1.67
CA ALA A 171 0.60 9.98 0.43
C ALA A 171 1.31 11.32 0.27
N GLY A 172 1.67 11.68 -0.95
CA GLY A 172 2.32 12.96 -1.22
C GLY A 172 1.55 13.81 -2.22
N VAL A 173 1.77 15.11 -2.15
CA VAL A 173 1.37 16.08 -3.17
C VAL A 173 2.63 16.65 -3.79
N GLN A 174 2.75 16.52 -5.10
CA GLN A 174 3.85 17.02 -5.89
C GLN A 174 3.43 18.31 -6.60
N LEU A 175 4.10 19.40 -6.26
CA LEU A 175 3.96 20.70 -6.90
C LEU A 175 4.92 20.80 -8.06
N LYS A 176 4.44 21.24 -9.23
CA LYS A 176 5.22 21.46 -10.44
C LYS A 176 5.22 22.95 -10.79
N GLY A 177 6.38 23.50 -11.11
CA GLY A 177 6.51 24.92 -11.43
C GLY A 177 7.87 25.31 -11.99
N ARG A 178 8.00 26.58 -12.42
CA ARG A 178 9.23 27.13 -13.00
C ARG A 178 10.21 27.64 -11.94
N SER A 179 9.76 28.52 -11.04
CA SER A 179 10.62 29.04 -9.96
C SER A 179 10.60 28.10 -8.76
N GLN A 180 11.81 27.79 -8.26
CA GLN A 180 12.02 26.98 -7.08
C GLN A 180 11.68 27.71 -5.78
N GLU A 181 11.77 29.05 -5.77
CA GLU A 181 11.44 29.88 -4.60
C GLU A 181 9.92 29.89 -4.39
N THR A 182 9.15 30.09 -5.45
CA THR A 182 7.68 30.03 -5.38
C THR A 182 7.20 28.63 -4.98
N LEU A 183 7.85 27.57 -5.47
CA LEU A 183 7.55 26.21 -5.03
C LEU A 183 7.85 25.98 -3.54
N ALA A 184 8.84 26.68 -2.98
CA ALA A 184 9.16 26.58 -1.56
C ALA A 184 8.05 27.21 -0.69
N ILE A 185 7.60 28.41 -1.05
CA ILE A 185 6.49 29.10 -0.37
C ILE A 185 5.20 28.27 -0.44
N LEU A 186 4.84 27.79 -1.64
CA LEU A 186 3.64 26.96 -1.81
C LEU A 186 3.71 25.65 -1.02
N ALA A 187 4.89 25.05 -0.91
CA ALA A 187 5.07 23.83 -0.14
C ALA A 187 4.91 24.07 1.36
N GLU A 188 5.38 25.22 1.88
CA GLU A 188 5.23 25.61 3.29
C GLU A 188 3.75 25.91 3.64
N ASP A 189 3.04 26.60 2.76
CA ASP A 189 1.60 26.83 2.90
C ASP A 189 0.82 25.51 2.92
N ILE A 190 1.16 24.60 2.00
CA ILE A 190 0.52 23.27 1.93
C ILE A 190 0.88 22.45 3.15
N GLU A 191 2.14 22.42 3.57
CA GLU A 191 2.59 21.74 4.79
C GLU A 191 1.77 22.21 6.00
N THR A 192 1.63 23.52 6.19
CA THR A 192 0.81 24.11 7.25
C THR A 192 -0.66 23.73 7.14
N SER A 193 -1.24 23.77 5.93
CA SER A 193 -2.64 23.38 5.70
C SER A 193 -2.90 21.89 5.99
N MET A 194 -1.86 21.06 5.89
CA MET A 194 -1.93 19.61 6.05
C MET A 194 -1.66 19.18 7.50
N GLN A 195 -1.07 20.05 8.34
CA GLN A 195 -0.83 19.78 9.76
C GLN A 195 -2.16 19.51 10.50
N GLY A 196 -2.15 18.54 11.41
CA GLY A 196 -3.32 18.15 12.21
C GLY A 196 -4.36 17.29 11.48
N MET A 197 -4.07 16.78 10.27
CA MET A 197 -4.94 15.80 9.61
C MET A 197 -5.06 14.50 10.42
N PRO A 198 -6.28 13.95 10.60
CA PRO A 198 -6.46 12.68 11.28
C PRO A 198 -5.71 11.54 10.58
N GLY A 199 -4.83 10.87 11.33
CA GLY A 199 -4.02 9.74 10.83
C GLY A 199 -2.67 10.13 10.21
N VAL A 200 -2.30 11.41 10.21
CA VAL A 200 -0.97 11.85 9.77
C VAL A 200 -0.07 12.05 10.99
N HIS A 201 1.07 11.35 11.01
CA HIS A 201 2.04 11.42 12.10
C HIS A 201 3.05 12.54 11.92
N GLU A 202 3.50 12.73 10.67
CA GLU A 202 4.55 13.68 10.33
C GLU A 202 4.33 14.15 8.88
N ILE A 203 4.59 15.43 8.64
CA ILE A 203 4.64 15.97 7.28
C ILE A 203 6.10 16.27 6.97
N GLN A 204 6.54 15.83 5.79
CA GLN A 204 7.90 16.02 5.33
C GLN A 204 7.88 16.64 3.95
N THR A 205 8.66 17.69 3.76
CA THR A 205 8.82 18.31 2.45
C THR A 205 10.12 17.85 1.79
N SER A 206 10.10 17.69 0.46
CA SER A 206 11.27 17.30 -0.32
C SER A 206 12.31 18.42 -0.46
N LEU A 207 11.96 19.65 -0.03
CA LEU A 207 12.88 20.75 0.16
C LEU A 207 13.95 20.30 1.15
N GLU A 208 15.19 20.28 0.70
CA GLU A 208 16.33 20.18 1.60
C GLU A 208 16.61 21.57 2.15
N SER A 209 16.87 21.67 3.45
CA SER A 209 17.64 22.77 4.00
C SER A 209 18.97 22.78 3.24
N GLY A 210 19.17 23.79 2.39
CA GLY A 210 20.34 23.85 1.53
C GLY A 210 21.63 23.75 2.36
N THR A 211 22.73 23.33 1.72
CA THR A 211 24.03 23.36 2.38
C THR A 211 24.71 24.69 2.13
N GLU A 212 25.53 25.09 3.08
CA GLU A 212 26.44 26.19 2.86
C GLU A 212 27.37 25.85 1.70
N GLU A 213 27.39 26.74 0.71
CA GLU A 213 28.29 26.71 -0.42
C GLU A 213 29.06 28.04 -0.45
N ILE A 214 30.31 27.98 -0.89
CA ILE A 214 31.09 29.19 -1.18
C ILE A 214 30.84 29.51 -2.65
N ARG A 215 30.09 30.56 -2.92
CA ARG A 215 29.84 31.04 -4.27
C ARG A 215 30.98 31.93 -4.71
N VAL A 216 31.74 31.47 -5.70
CA VAL A 216 32.84 32.22 -6.31
C VAL A 216 32.32 32.96 -7.53
N THR A 217 32.20 34.28 -7.42
CA THR A 217 31.79 35.15 -8.53
C THR A 217 33.02 35.82 -9.13
N VAL A 218 33.46 35.35 -10.29
CA VAL A 218 34.64 35.90 -10.98
C VAL A 218 34.36 37.31 -11.47
N ASN A 219 35.23 38.26 -11.12
CA ASN A 219 35.19 39.61 -11.67
C ASN A 219 35.86 39.61 -13.04
N ARG A 220 35.04 39.67 -14.09
CA ARG A 220 35.51 39.57 -15.49
C ARG A 220 36.48 40.69 -15.88
N GLU A 221 36.29 41.91 -15.40
CA GLU A 221 37.15 43.04 -15.72
C GLU A 221 38.54 42.89 -15.09
N ARG A 222 38.61 42.43 -13.84
CA ARG A 222 39.88 42.17 -13.15
C ARG A 222 40.61 40.99 -13.79
N ALA A 223 39.91 39.90 -14.07
CA ALA A 223 40.47 38.73 -14.75
C ALA A 223 41.12 39.08 -16.09
N GLN A 224 40.44 39.90 -16.92
CA GLN A 224 40.96 40.32 -18.23
C GLN A 224 42.25 41.14 -18.15
N ARG A 225 42.45 41.97 -17.12
CA ARG A 225 43.70 42.74 -16.95
C ARG A 225 44.91 41.84 -16.72
N TYR A 226 44.68 40.65 -16.16
CA TYR A 226 45.70 39.63 -15.92
C TYR A 226 45.70 38.55 -17.02
N GLY A 227 45.01 38.77 -18.14
CA GLY A 227 44.96 37.80 -19.25
C GLY A 227 44.16 36.53 -18.97
N LEU A 228 43.57 36.37 -17.78
CA LEU A 228 42.92 35.14 -17.36
C LEU A 228 41.46 35.09 -17.81
N SER A 229 41.02 33.94 -18.32
CA SER A 229 39.61 33.68 -18.56
C SER A 229 38.90 33.18 -17.29
N PRO A 230 37.57 33.36 -17.16
CA PRO A 230 36.81 32.76 -16.07
C PRO A 230 36.95 31.23 -16.00
N ARG A 231 37.20 30.58 -17.13
CA ARG A 231 37.44 29.14 -17.20
C ARG A 231 38.76 28.77 -16.53
N ASP A 232 39.82 29.53 -16.80
CA ASP A 232 41.16 29.27 -16.23
C ASP A 232 41.10 29.40 -14.72
N ILE A 233 40.48 30.48 -14.22
CA ILE A 233 40.25 30.71 -12.79
C ILE A 233 39.48 29.53 -12.17
N ALA A 234 38.37 29.11 -12.78
CA ALA A 234 37.58 27.98 -12.27
C ALA A 234 38.38 26.66 -12.28
N THR A 235 39.17 26.40 -13.32
CA THR A 235 40.01 25.19 -13.38
C THR A 235 41.13 25.21 -12.34
N THR A 236 41.72 26.37 -12.07
CA THR A 236 42.75 26.53 -11.05
C THR A 236 42.19 26.30 -9.66
N ILE A 237 41.00 26.84 -9.35
CA ILE A 237 40.30 26.56 -8.08
C ILE A 237 39.98 25.06 -7.96
N ALA A 238 39.46 24.44 -9.03
CA ALA A 238 39.11 23.03 -9.01
C ALA A 238 40.32 22.12 -8.80
N SER A 239 41.46 22.44 -9.41
CA SER A 239 42.73 21.73 -9.19
C SER A 239 43.29 22.03 -7.78
N ALA A 240 43.24 23.27 -7.31
CA ALA A 240 43.71 23.64 -5.98
C ALA A 240 42.99 22.85 -4.87
N LEU A 241 41.68 22.65 -5.04
CA LEU A 241 40.86 21.89 -4.09
C LEU A 241 40.87 20.37 -4.32
N GLY A 242 41.51 19.88 -5.39
CA GLY A 242 41.49 18.45 -5.77
C GLY A 242 40.12 17.95 -6.25
N SER A 243 39.23 18.85 -6.67
CA SER A 243 37.91 18.51 -7.22
C SER A 243 37.98 18.00 -8.65
N ARG A 244 39.08 18.30 -9.35
CA ARG A 244 39.38 17.76 -10.67
C ARG A 244 40.19 16.48 -10.50
N GLY A 245 39.58 15.33 -10.82
CA GLY A 245 40.31 14.06 -10.92
C GLY A 245 41.46 14.22 -11.92
N GLY A 246 42.65 13.77 -11.55
CA GLY A 246 43.79 13.78 -12.45
C GLY A 246 43.78 12.55 -13.35
N SER A 247 44.95 12.01 -13.66
CA SER A 247 45.05 10.83 -14.51
C SER A 247 45.08 9.56 -13.68
N ASN A 248 44.49 8.49 -14.19
CA ASN A 248 44.65 7.17 -13.60
C ASN A 248 46.01 6.58 -13.99
N PHE A 249 46.79 6.16 -13.00
CA PHE A 249 48.01 5.39 -13.18
C PHE A 249 47.68 3.90 -13.20
N LYS A 250 47.94 3.24 -14.33
CA LYS A 250 47.70 1.80 -14.49
C LYS A 250 48.78 0.97 -13.82
N THR A 251 48.40 0.09 -12.90
CA THR A 251 49.24 -0.94 -12.30
C THR A 251 48.72 -2.33 -12.68
N PRO A 252 49.51 -3.40 -12.47
CA PRO A 252 49.04 -4.77 -12.70
C PRO A 252 47.81 -5.16 -11.88
N ASP A 253 47.63 -4.54 -10.71
CA ASP A 253 46.55 -4.83 -9.75
C ASP A 253 45.33 -3.90 -9.92
N GLY A 254 45.39 -2.90 -10.81
CA GLY A 254 44.27 -1.98 -11.06
C GLY A 254 44.68 -0.58 -11.53
N GLU A 255 43.76 0.37 -11.45
CA GLU A 255 44.01 1.78 -11.72
C GLU A 255 44.08 2.57 -10.42
N ILE A 256 45.12 3.40 -10.27
CA ILE A 256 45.31 4.30 -9.12
C ILE A 256 44.99 5.73 -9.57
N ASP A 257 44.04 6.39 -8.91
CA ASP A 257 43.67 7.77 -9.21
C ASP A 257 44.75 8.75 -8.71
N ILE A 258 45.29 9.60 -9.59
CA ILE A 258 46.21 10.67 -9.21
C ILE A 258 45.40 11.95 -9.10
N THR A 259 45.40 12.58 -7.93
CA THR A 259 44.79 13.91 -7.73
C THR A 259 45.87 14.94 -7.38
N VAL A 260 45.85 16.07 -8.09
CA VAL A 260 46.67 17.23 -7.75
C VAL A 260 45.83 18.17 -6.90
N LEU A 261 46.35 18.57 -5.75
CA LEU A 261 45.70 19.48 -4.80
C LEU A 261 46.74 20.27 -4.01
N LEU A 262 46.34 21.43 -3.49
CA LEU A 262 47.18 22.20 -2.58
C LEU A 262 47.34 21.49 -1.24
N ARG A 263 48.42 21.81 -0.52
CA ARG A 263 48.62 21.33 0.84
C ARG A 263 47.46 21.74 1.72
N GLU A 264 47.17 20.94 2.74
CA GLU A 264 46.05 21.19 3.65
C GLU A 264 46.12 22.58 4.29
N GLU A 265 47.34 23.01 4.66
CA GLU A 265 47.64 24.34 5.21
C GLU A 265 47.22 25.52 4.31
N ASP A 266 47.16 25.31 3.00
CA ASP A 266 46.85 26.36 2.01
C ASP A 266 45.36 26.36 1.59
N ARG A 267 44.58 25.36 2.02
CA ARG A 267 43.18 25.18 1.59
C ARG A 267 42.18 24.89 2.70
N ALA A 268 42.63 24.81 3.95
CA ALA A 268 41.78 24.46 5.09
C ALA A 268 40.72 25.53 5.38
N THR A 269 41.00 26.80 5.09
CA THR A 269 40.08 27.92 5.33
C THR A 269 39.86 28.77 4.10
N LEU A 270 38.71 29.45 4.05
CA LEU A 270 38.37 30.36 2.95
C LEU A 270 39.38 31.50 2.80
N GLU A 271 39.91 32.02 3.90
CA GLU A 271 40.92 33.09 3.87
C GLU A 271 42.23 32.62 3.24
N GLN A 272 42.67 31.39 3.54
CA GLN A 272 43.87 30.82 2.90
C GLN A 272 43.67 30.68 1.39
N LEU A 273 42.49 30.21 0.95
CA LEU A 273 42.15 30.12 -0.47
C LEU A 273 42.12 31.49 -1.14
N LYS A 274 41.65 32.54 -0.44
CA LYS A 274 41.65 33.92 -0.95
C LYS A 274 43.08 34.44 -1.14
N THR A 275 44.00 34.12 -0.23
CA THR A 275 45.38 34.59 -0.27
C THR A 275 46.29 33.78 -1.19
N THR A 276 45.85 32.61 -1.65
CA THR A 276 46.65 31.80 -2.57
C THR A 276 46.92 32.57 -3.87
N GLU A 277 48.16 32.49 -4.35
CA GLU A 277 48.62 33.15 -5.57
C GLU A 277 48.80 32.16 -6.73
N PHE A 278 48.51 32.64 -7.94
CA PHE A 278 48.63 31.85 -9.16
C PHE A 278 49.30 32.67 -10.24
N GLU A 279 50.00 31.96 -11.12
CA GLU A 279 50.63 32.56 -12.28
C GLU A 279 49.57 33.03 -13.28
N SER A 280 49.65 34.31 -13.64
CA SER A 280 48.90 34.92 -14.74
C SER A 280 49.64 34.66 -16.05
N ASP A 281 48.90 34.60 -17.16
CA ASP A 281 49.46 34.50 -18.53
C ASP A 281 50.50 35.60 -18.85
N ASN A 282 50.46 36.72 -18.11
CA ASN A 282 51.40 37.83 -18.24
C ASN A 282 52.69 37.65 -17.40
N GLY A 283 52.89 36.49 -16.75
CA GLY A 283 54.06 36.15 -15.94
C GLY A 283 54.09 36.74 -14.53
N GLY A 284 52.97 37.29 -14.05
CA GLY A 284 52.83 37.83 -12.69
C GLY A 284 52.06 36.88 -11.77
N MET A 285 52.34 36.93 -10.46
CA MET A 285 51.55 36.21 -9.46
C MET A 285 50.33 37.05 -9.06
N VAL A 286 49.15 36.42 -9.02
CA VAL A 286 47.88 37.09 -8.67
C VAL A 286 47.13 36.27 -7.64
N SER A 287 46.69 36.95 -6.57
CA SER A 287 45.86 36.35 -5.53
C SER A 287 44.41 36.13 -5.99
N PHE A 288 43.79 35.02 -5.57
CA PHE A 288 42.38 34.74 -5.89
C PHE A 288 41.42 35.84 -5.44
N SER A 289 41.66 36.46 -4.29
CA SER A 289 40.86 37.58 -3.77
C SER A 289 40.78 38.78 -4.72
N SER A 290 41.79 38.96 -5.58
CA SER A 290 41.84 40.03 -6.57
C SER A 290 41.02 39.70 -7.82
N LEU A 291 40.74 38.42 -8.08
CA LEU A 291 40.09 37.93 -9.29
C LEU A 291 38.61 37.58 -9.09
N ALA A 292 38.20 37.21 -7.87
CA ALA A 292 36.84 36.78 -7.59
C ALA A 292 36.34 37.23 -6.22
N ASN A 293 35.02 37.39 -6.11
CA ASN A 293 34.32 37.57 -4.84
C ASN A 293 33.86 36.21 -4.32
N PHE A 294 33.95 36.03 -3.01
CA PHE A 294 33.60 34.79 -2.33
C PHE A 294 32.49 35.07 -1.33
N ASP A 295 31.29 34.58 -1.62
CA ASP A 295 30.11 34.75 -0.77
C ASP A 295 29.72 33.40 -0.16
N LEU A 296 29.57 33.36 1.17
CA LEU A 296 29.00 32.20 1.84
C LEU A 296 27.48 32.27 1.68
N THR A 297 26.90 31.33 0.95
CA THR A 297 25.46 31.29 0.69
C THR A 297 24.92 29.90 0.93
N THR A 298 23.63 29.79 1.18
CA THR A 298 22.98 28.48 1.27
C THR A 298 22.50 28.06 -0.12
N GLY A 299 23.13 27.03 -0.68
CA GLY A 299 22.80 26.44 -1.98
C GLY A 299 21.94 25.19 -1.82
N ARG A 300 21.01 24.96 -2.75
CA ARG A 300 20.23 23.72 -2.77
C ARG A 300 21.01 22.61 -3.46
N ASN A 301 21.21 21.49 -2.77
CA ASN A 301 22.01 20.37 -3.28
C ASN A 301 21.36 19.57 -4.40
N THR A 302 20.03 19.56 -4.47
CA THR A 302 19.31 18.76 -5.44
C THR A 302 18.10 19.51 -5.97
N ILE A 303 17.99 19.56 -7.30
CA ILE A 303 16.79 20.04 -8.00
C ILE A 303 16.11 18.82 -8.60
N GLN A 304 14.99 18.44 -8.01
CA GLN A 304 14.18 17.34 -8.52
C GLN A 304 13.30 17.86 -9.67
N ARG A 305 13.30 17.12 -10.78
CA ARG A 305 12.49 17.44 -11.96
C ARG A 305 11.74 16.20 -12.43
N GLU A 306 10.51 16.42 -12.87
CA GLU A 306 9.67 15.44 -13.56
C GLU A 306 9.10 16.12 -14.80
N ASP A 307 9.17 15.45 -15.95
CA ASP A 307 8.77 16.01 -17.25
C ASP A 307 9.38 17.39 -17.55
N ARG A 308 10.65 17.57 -17.15
CA ARG A 308 11.45 18.81 -17.28
C ARG A 308 10.97 19.99 -16.43
N MET A 309 9.96 19.82 -15.58
CA MET A 309 9.52 20.84 -14.62
C MET A 309 10.13 20.61 -13.24
N SER A 310 10.48 21.68 -12.53
CA SER A 310 10.94 21.58 -11.14
C SER A 310 9.80 21.11 -10.26
N THR A 311 10.10 20.17 -9.36
CA THR A 311 9.09 19.59 -8.48
C THR A 311 9.48 19.66 -7.02
N VAL A 312 8.51 19.96 -6.17
CA VAL A 312 8.62 19.83 -4.71
C VAL A 312 7.48 18.95 -4.24
N THR A 313 7.79 17.95 -3.42
CA THR A 313 6.79 17.01 -2.90
C THR A 313 6.63 17.21 -1.41
N VAL A 314 5.39 17.42 -0.98
CA VAL A 314 4.99 17.42 0.43
C VAL A 314 4.40 16.05 0.72
N PHE A 315 5.03 15.30 1.62
CA PHE A 315 4.65 13.95 2.02
C PHE A 315 3.97 13.96 3.38
N ALA A 316 2.78 13.37 3.47
CA ALA A 316 2.12 13.06 4.74
C ALA A 316 2.41 11.61 5.12
N ASN A 317 3.26 11.40 6.12
CA ASN A 317 3.55 10.09 6.67
C ASN A 317 2.36 9.62 7.52
N THR A 318 1.90 8.40 7.25
CA THR A 318 0.74 7.78 7.90
C THR A 318 0.98 6.28 8.07
N ASP A 319 0.14 5.61 8.83
CA ASP A 319 0.12 4.15 8.88
C ASP A 319 -0.17 3.54 7.50
N GLN A 320 0.38 2.35 7.25
CA GLN A 320 0.30 1.67 5.94
C GLN A 320 -1.12 1.46 5.43
N GLN A 321 -2.05 1.17 6.34
CA GLN A 321 -3.43 0.89 6.00
C GLN A 321 -4.20 2.18 5.64
N ALA A 322 -3.76 3.34 6.16
CA ALA A 322 -4.42 4.63 6.02
C ALA A 322 -3.95 5.45 4.81
N VAL A 323 -2.89 5.04 4.11
CA VAL A 323 -2.28 5.76 2.97
C VAL A 323 -3.31 6.18 1.93
N PHE A 324 -4.19 5.27 1.54
CA PHE A 324 -5.19 5.56 0.50
C PHE A 324 -6.21 6.60 0.97
N ARG A 325 -6.71 6.49 2.21
CA ARG A 325 -7.64 7.46 2.81
C ARG A 325 -7.00 8.83 2.94
N VAL A 326 -5.78 8.90 3.47
CA VAL A 326 -5.04 10.17 3.62
C VAL A 326 -4.81 10.80 2.25
N GLY A 327 -4.39 10.03 1.25
CA GLY A 327 -4.20 10.54 -0.10
C GLY A 327 -5.50 11.07 -0.74
N GLN A 328 -6.64 10.43 -0.48
CA GLN A 328 -7.94 10.96 -0.92
C GLN A 328 -8.29 12.29 -0.24
N ILE A 329 -8.07 12.40 1.08
CA ILE A 329 -8.29 13.65 1.83
C ILE A 329 -7.37 14.76 1.32
N MET A 330 -6.08 14.45 1.10
CA MET A 330 -5.12 15.40 0.52
C MET A 330 -5.55 15.86 -0.86
N LYS A 331 -6.01 14.94 -1.73
CA LYS A 331 -6.52 15.29 -3.06
C LYS A 331 -7.70 16.26 -2.96
N MET A 332 -8.68 15.98 -2.09
CA MET A 332 -9.84 16.86 -1.88
C MET A 332 -9.44 18.24 -1.36
N ARG A 333 -8.46 18.32 -0.45
CA ARG A 333 -7.95 19.61 0.04
C ARG A 333 -7.27 20.42 -1.06
N MET A 334 -6.47 19.76 -1.90
CA MET A 334 -5.77 20.41 -3.00
C MET A 334 -6.68 20.94 -4.10
N GLU A 335 -7.85 20.31 -4.32
CA GLU A 335 -8.85 20.81 -5.27
C GLU A 335 -9.37 22.21 -4.91
N GLY A 336 -9.26 22.63 -3.64
CA GLY A 336 -9.64 23.96 -3.16
C GLY A 336 -8.50 24.99 -3.06
N VAL A 337 -7.24 24.62 -3.36
CA VAL A 337 -6.09 25.51 -3.20
C VAL A 337 -5.85 26.33 -4.48
N PRO A 338 -5.91 27.67 -4.45
CA PRO A 338 -5.61 28.49 -5.60
C PRO A 338 -4.09 28.48 -5.90
N LEU A 339 -3.70 27.95 -7.05
CA LEU A 339 -2.32 27.96 -7.51
C LEU A 339 -2.05 29.11 -8.50
N PRO A 340 -0.88 29.78 -8.43
CA PRO A 340 -0.48 30.78 -9.42
C PRO A 340 -0.44 30.22 -10.85
N LYS A 341 -0.62 31.07 -11.86
CA LYS A 341 -0.55 30.66 -13.27
C LYS A 341 0.79 29.99 -13.59
N GLY A 342 0.74 28.81 -14.22
CA GLY A 342 1.92 28.04 -14.58
C GLY A 342 2.44 27.12 -13.47
N TYR A 343 1.74 27.03 -12.34
CA TYR A 343 1.98 26.05 -11.29
C TYR A 343 0.82 25.05 -11.28
N THR A 344 1.17 23.78 -11.15
CA THR A 344 0.19 22.68 -11.07
C THR A 344 0.55 21.78 -9.91
N TYR A 345 -0.39 20.96 -9.48
CA TYR A 345 -0.14 19.89 -8.54
C TYR A 345 -0.55 18.56 -9.14
N GLU A 346 0.14 17.51 -8.71
CA GLU A 346 -0.26 16.13 -8.92
C GLU A 346 -0.11 15.39 -7.61
N MET A 347 -0.98 14.42 -7.34
CA MET A 347 -0.71 13.47 -6.26
C MET A 347 0.57 12.70 -6.58
N ASP A 348 1.31 12.25 -5.58
CA ASP A 348 2.57 11.55 -5.78
C ASP A 348 2.40 10.28 -6.63
N ARG A 349 3.50 9.86 -7.26
CA ARG A 349 3.49 8.72 -8.19
C ARG A 349 2.91 7.46 -7.56
N ARG A 350 3.18 7.20 -6.28
CA ARG A 350 2.68 6.01 -5.58
C ARG A 350 1.15 6.05 -5.45
N PHE A 351 0.59 7.18 -5.03
CA PHE A 351 -0.87 7.31 -4.94
C PHE A 351 -1.55 7.26 -6.32
N ARG A 352 -0.94 7.84 -7.36
CA ARG A 352 -1.45 7.71 -8.74
C ARG A 352 -1.48 6.26 -9.21
N SER A 353 -0.40 5.51 -8.97
CA SER A 353 -0.36 4.07 -9.26
C SER A 353 -1.41 3.30 -8.48
N MET A 354 -1.59 3.60 -7.19
CA MET A 354 -2.64 2.97 -6.36
C MET A 354 -4.06 3.22 -6.91
N ASN A 355 -4.37 4.44 -7.34
CA ASN A 355 -5.66 4.75 -7.97
C ASN A 355 -5.84 4.05 -9.32
N ALA A 356 -4.79 4.02 -10.14
CA ALA A 356 -4.85 3.34 -11.44
C ALA A 356 -5.11 1.84 -11.28
N GLU A 357 -4.42 1.18 -10.34
CA GLU A 357 -4.67 -0.23 -10.02
C GLU A 357 -6.09 -0.44 -9.47
N GLN A 358 -6.59 0.47 -8.62
CA GLN A 358 -7.94 0.36 -8.12
C GLN A 358 -8.98 0.40 -9.26
N ASN A 359 -8.79 1.28 -10.24
CA ASN A 359 -9.65 1.33 -11.43
C ASN A 359 -9.55 0.04 -12.25
N GLN A 360 -8.34 -0.45 -12.49
CA GLN A 360 -8.12 -1.71 -13.21
C GLN A 360 -8.76 -2.91 -12.48
N ASP A 361 -8.71 -2.94 -11.15
CA ASP A 361 -9.36 -3.96 -10.35
C ASP A 361 -10.89 -3.91 -10.51
N TYR A 362 -11.49 -2.71 -10.54
CA TYR A 362 -12.93 -2.55 -10.78
C TYR A 362 -13.33 -3.03 -12.18
N GLU A 363 -12.56 -2.68 -13.21
CA GLU A 363 -12.77 -3.16 -14.57
C GLU A 363 -12.68 -4.69 -14.65
N THR A 364 -11.67 -5.27 -13.99
CA THR A 364 -11.47 -6.73 -13.94
C THR A 364 -12.62 -7.44 -13.23
N LEU A 365 -13.14 -6.88 -12.14
CA LEU A 365 -14.30 -7.41 -11.42
C LEU A 365 -15.56 -7.39 -12.30
N ILE A 366 -15.82 -6.30 -13.03
CA ILE A 366 -16.97 -6.21 -13.94
C ILE A 366 -16.85 -7.23 -15.07
N LEU A 367 -15.66 -7.35 -15.67
CA LEU A 367 -15.41 -8.33 -16.73
C LEU A 367 -15.61 -9.76 -16.22
N ALA A 368 -15.11 -10.09 -15.02
CA ALA A 368 -15.31 -11.39 -14.40
C ALA A 368 -16.80 -11.71 -14.17
N LEU A 369 -17.59 -10.73 -13.70
CA LEU A 369 -19.03 -10.90 -13.52
C LEU A 369 -19.76 -11.15 -14.84
N ILE A 370 -19.39 -10.42 -15.91
CA ILE A 370 -19.96 -10.63 -17.25
C ILE A 370 -19.60 -12.03 -17.77
N LEU A 371 -18.35 -12.46 -17.62
CA LEU A 371 -17.91 -13.77 -18.08
C LEU A 371 -18.62 -14.90 -17.33
N ILE A 372 -18.71 -14.79 -16.00
CA ILE A 372 -19.50 -15.72 -15.18
C ILE A 372 -20.94 -15.75 -15.68
N TYR A 373 -21.58 -14.61 -15.89
CA TYR A 373 -22.95 -14.57 -16.40
C TYR A 373 -23.11 -15.29 -17.75
N ILE A 374 -22.21 -15.07 -18.71
CA ILE A 374 -22.26 -15.72 -20.03
C ILE A 374 -22.12 -17.24 -19.91
N ILE A 375 -21.14 -17.71 -19.11
CA ILE A 375 -20.94 -19.15 -18.86
C ILE A 375 -22.19 -19.76 -18.24
N MET A 376 -22.78 -19.08 -17.26
CA MET A 376 -23.99 -19.52 -16.58
C MET A 376 -25.22 -19.52 -17.50
N ALA A 377 -25.35 -18.51 -18.36
CA ALA A 377 -26.44 -18.41 -19.34
C ALA A 377 -26.38 -19.53 -20.37
N SER A 378 -25.17 -19.89 -20.81
CA SER A 378 -24.93 -21.06 -21.66
C SER A 378 -25.29 -22.35 -20.93
N LEU A 379 -24.85 -22.53 -19.68
CA LEU A 379 -25.08 -23.75 -18.90
C LEU A 379 -26.56 -24.03 -18.63
N PHE A 380 -27.36 -22.99 -18.35
CA PHE A 380 -28.77 -23.13 -18.03
C PHE A 380 -29.71 -22.88 -19.21
N GLU A 381 -29.19 -22.54 -20.39
CA GLU A 381 -29.97 -22.14 -21.58
C GLU A 381 -31.07 -21.12 -21.24
N SER A 382 -30.77 -20.19 -20.34
CA SER A 382 -31.76 -19.27 -19.75
C SER A 382 -31.08 -17.99 -19.30
N TYR A 383 -31.76 -16.85 -19.49
CA TYR A 383 -31.28 -15.54 -19.04
C TYR A 383 -31.62 -15.26 -17.56
N VAL A 384 -32.63 -15.94 -16.99
CA VAL A 384 -33.15 -15.65 -15.64
C VAL A 384 -32.43 -16.46 -14.56
N HIS A 385 -32.12 -17.72 -14.84
CA HIS A 385 -31.44 -18.60 -13.88
C HIS A 385 -30.01 -18.13 -13.53
N PRO A 386 -29.17 -17.66 -14.48
CA PRO A 386 -27.88 -17.07 -14.18
C PRO A 386 -27.98 -15.87 -13.25
N LEU A 387 -28.93 -14.97 -13.50
CA LEU A 387 -29.14 -13.78 -12.68
C LEU A 387 -29.55 -14.15 -11.25
N THR A 388 -30.37 -15.19 -11.09
CA THR A 388 -30.71 -15.77 -9.78
C THR A 388 -29.44 -16.22 -9.03
N ILE A 389 -28.54 -16.92 -9.71
CA ILE A 389 -27.30 -17.46 -9.12
C ILE A 389 -26.30 -16.34 -8.81
N MET A 390 -26.24 -15.28 -9.62
CA MET A 390 -25.39 -14.12 -9.34
C MET A 390 -25.74 -13.42 -8.02
N PHE A 391 -26.96 -13.56 -7.50
CA PHE A 391 -27.29 -13.05 -6.16
C PHE A 391 -26.44 -13.68 -5.04
N CYS A 392 -25.92 -14.90 -5.23
CA CYS A 392 -25.00 -15.52 -4.28
C CYS A 392 -23.72 -14.69 -4.09
N ILE A 393 -23.28 -13.96 -5.13
CA ILE A 393 -22.08 -13.12 -5.09
C ILE A 393 -22.28 -11.96 -4.11
N PHE A 394 -23.47 -11.34 -4.11
CA PHE A 394 -23.81 -10.29 -3.14
C PHE A 394 -23.80 -10.82 -1.71
N PHE A 395 -24.24 -12.05 -1.48
CA PHE A 395 -24.18 -12.69 -0.16
C PHE A 395 -22.74 -12.96 0.30
N ALA A 396 -21.85 -13.33 -0.62
CA ALA A 396 -20.43 -13.47 -0.36
C ALA A 396 -19.76 -12.15 0.02
N PHE A 397 -20.13 -11.06 -0.65
CA PHE A 397 -19.60 -9.73 -0.33
C PHE A 397 -19.86 -9.32 1.13
N ILE A 398 -21.05 -9.62 1.67
CA ILE A 398 -21.35 -9.40 3.10
C ILE A 398 -20.37 -10.17 3.99
N GLY A 399 -20.07 -11.42 3.64
CA GLY A 399 -19.15 -12.26 4.39
C GLY A 399 -17.72 -11.73 4.39
N VAL A 400 -17.26 -11.29 3.22
CA VAL A 400 -15.94 -10.68 3.05
C VAL A 400 -15.82 -9.39 3.86
N ALA A 401 -16.81 -8.49 3.77
CA ALA A 401 -16.83 -7.25 4.52
C ALA A 401 -16.76 -7.50 6.03
N LEU A 402 -17.55 -8.46 6.52
CA LEU A 402 -17.56 -8.82 7.94
C LEU A 402 -16.24 -9.46 8.38
N GLY A 403 -15.65 -10.34 7.57
CA GLY A 403 -14.35 -10.96 7.85
C GLY A 403 -13.24 -9.93 7.96
N LEU A 404 -13.04 -9.11 6.92
CA LEU A 404 -12.01 -8.08 6.90
C LEU A 404 -12.16 -7.06 8.02
N TYR A 405 -13.40 -6.62 8.30
CA TYR A 405 -13.67 -5.68 9.38
C TYR A 405 -13.39 -6.28 10.77
N THR A 406 -13.81 -7.52 11.01
CA THR A 406 -13.64 -8.18 12.32
C THR A 406 -12.16 -8.40 12.65
N PHE A 407 -11.37 -8.81 11.66
CA PHE A 407 -9.94 -9.05 11.83
C PHE A 407 -9.07 -7.81 11.55
N LYS A 408 -9.68 -6.64 11.27
CA LYS A 408 -8.99 -5.37 10.99
C LYS A 408 -7.93 -5.49 9.89
N ILE A 409 -8.24 -6.23 8.83
CA ILE A 409 -7.36 -6.42 7.68
C ILE A 409 -7.85 -5.54 6.55
N ALA A 410 -6.93 -4.73 6.01
CA ALA A 410 -7.20 -3.87 4.87
C ALA A 410 -7.49 -4.69 3.60
N MET A 411 -8.30 -4.14 2.72
CA MET A 411 -8.54 -4.67 1.38
C MET A 411 -7.36 -4.32 0.48
N ASP A 412 -6.46 -5.28 0.27
CA ASP A 412 -5.33 -5.16 -0.65
C ASP A 412 -5.59 -5.87 -1.99
N SER A 413 -4.68 -5.72 -2.97
CA SER A 413 -4.83 -6.37 -4.28
C SER A 413 -4.87 -7.90 -4.18
N ASN A 414 -4.19 -8.50 -3.19
CA ASN A 414 -4.29 -9.95 -2.95
C ASN A 414 -5.69 -10.35 -2.46
N ALA A 415 -6.27 -9.61 -1.52
CA ALA A 415 -7.64 -9.82 -1.06
C ALA A 415 -8.65 -9.70 -2.21
N LYS A 416 -8.45 -8.76 -3.16
CA LYS A 416 -9.27 -8.64 -4.37
C LYS A 416 -9.11 -9.85 -5.31
N TYR A 417 -7.91 -10.40 -5.47
CA TYR A 417 -7.75 -11.69 -6.18
C TYR A 417 -8.49 -12.83 -5.47
N GLY A 418 -8.48 -12.84 -4.14
CA GLY A 418 -9.31 -13.77 -3.35
C GLY A 418 -10.81 -13.59 -3.60
N LEU A 419 -11.29 -12.37 -3.84
CA LEU A 419 -12.67 -12.09 -4.20
C LEU A 419 -13.05 -12.71 -5.56
N LEU A 420 -12.16 -12.62 -6.56
CA LEU A 420 -12.35 -13.26 -7.86
C LEU A 420 -12.46 -14.78 -7.74
N VAL A 421 -11.59 -15.41 -6.95
CA VAL A 421 -11.65 -16.85 -6.68
C VAL A 421 -12.93 -17.22 -5.94
N LEU A 422 -13.33 -16.42 -4.94
CA LEU A 422 -14.54 -16.63 -4.17
C LEU A 422 -15.80 -16.60 -5.04
N PHE A 423 -15.88 -15.74 -6.06
CA PHE A 423 -17.03 -15.68 -6.96
C PHE A 423 -17.28 -17.03 -7.64
N GLY A 424 -16.24 -17.68 -8.17
CA GLY A 424 -16.38 -19.00 -8.79
C GLY A 424 -16.86 -20.07 -7.79
N ILE A 425 -16.27 -20.10 -6.59
CA ILE A 425 -16.61 -21.08 -5.55
C ILE A 425 -18.08 -20.90 -5.08
N VAL A 426 -18.50 -19.65 -4.85
CA VAL A 426 -19.83 -19.35 -4.31
C VAL A 426 -20.92 -19.56 -5.36
N VAL A 427 -20.64 -19.21 -6.61
CA VAL A 427 -21.56 -19.47 -7.73
C VAL A 427 -21.86 -20.96 -7.82
N ASN A 428 -20.87 -21.85 -7.70
CA ASN A 428 -21.05 -23.31 -7.74
C ASN A 428 -22.12 -23.84 -6.76
N ASN A 429 -22.16 -23.31 -5.53
CA ASN A 429 -23.20 -23.68 -4.55
C ASN A 429 -24.61 -23.30 -5.06
N GLY A 430 -24.73 -22.15 -5.73
CA GLY A 430 -25.97 -21.73 -6.38
C GLY A 430 -26.33 -22.58 -7.59
N ILE A 431 -25.36 -22.95 -8.44
CA ILE A 431 -25.57 -23.83 -9.61
C ILE A 431 -26.21 -25.14 -9.16
N VAL A 432 -25.59 -25.83 -8.20
CA VAL A 432 -26.03 -27.15 -7.75
C VAL A 432 -27.42 -27.10 -7.13
N LEU A 433 -27.74 -26.04 -6.39
CA LEU A 433 -29.07 -25.87 -5.79
C LEU A 433 -30.14 -25.59 -6.86
N VAL A 434 -29.91 -24.62 -7.75
CA VAL A 434 -30.87 -24.23 -8.78
C VAL A 434 -31.09 -25.34 -9.81
N ASP A 435 -30.03 -26.05 -10.21
CA ASP A 435 -30.15 -27.20 -11.11
C ASP A 435 -31.03 -28.30 -10.49
N HIS A 436 -30.83 -28.62 -9.21
CA HIS A 436 -31.64 -29.65 -8.56
C HIS A 436 -33.12 -29.26 -8.42
N ILE A 437 -33.39 -27.99 -8.13
CA ILE A 437 -34.76 -27.45 -8.12
C ILE A 437 -35.37 -27.59 -9.52
N ASN A 438 -34.64 -27.17 -10.56
CA ASN A 438 -35.09 -27.26 -11.96
C ASN A 438 -35.33 -28.70 -12.40
N ARG A 439 -34.51 -29.67 -11.96
CA ARG A 439 -34.75 -31.10 -12.20
C ARG A 439 -36.07 -31.57 -11.61
N TYR A 440 -36.38 -31.23 -10.37
CA TYR A 440 -37.67 -31.58 -9.76
C TYR A 440 -38.86 -30.87 -10.44
N ARG A 441 -38.67 -29.63 -10.92
CA ARG A 441 -39.67 -28.92 -11.73
C ARG A 441 -39.95 -29.64 -13.04
N LYS A 442 -38.91 -30.13 -13.73
CA LYS A 442 -39.04 -30.94 -14.96
C LYS A 442 -39.74 -32.28 -14.72
N GLN A 443 -39.62 -32.84 -13.51
CA GLN A 443 -40.32 -34.06 -13.09
C GLN A 443 -41.80 -33.82 -12.67
N GLY A 444 -42.32 -32.59 -12.81
CA GLY A 444 -43.72 -32.26 -12.55
C GLY A 444 -44.03 -31.85 -11.10
N LEU A 445 -43.04 -31.69 -10.23
CA LEU A 445 -43.30 -31.22 -8.86
C LEU A 445 -43.76 -29.76 -8.85
N VAL A 446 -44.73 -29.47 -7.97
CA VAL A 446 -45.17 -28.11 -7.67
C VAL A 446 -43.97 -27.28 -7.19
N ARG A 447 -43.89 -26.02 -7.61
CA ARG A 447 -42.72 -25.16 -7.40
C ARG A 447 -42.24 -25.14 -5.95
N ARG A 448 -43.16 -24.97 -5.00
CA ARG A 448 -42.84 -24.90 -3.58
C ARG A 448 -42.18 -26.18 -3.08
N ASP A 449 -42.72 -27.34 -3.48
CA ASP A 449 -42.21 -28.64 -3.06
C ASP A 449 -40.88 -28.98 -3.73
N ALA A 450 -40.72 -28.60 -5.01
CA ALA A 450 -39.45 -28.72 -5.73
C ALA A 450 -38.33 -27.92 -5.05
N ILE A 451 -38.62 -26.70 -4.59
CA ILE A 451 -37.65 -25.86 -3.87
C ILE A 451 -37.27 -26.47 -2.52
N ILE A 452 -38.25 -26.91 -1.74
CA ILE A 452 -38.01 -27.50 -0.41
C ILE A 452 -37.21 -28.80 -0.55
N ARG A 453 -37.65 -29.71 -1.43
CA ARG A 453 -37.00 -31.02 -1.63
C ARG A 453 -35.61 -30.87 -2.25
N GLY A 454 -35.47 -30.00 -3.26
CA GLY A 454 -34.18 -29.67 -3.86
C GLY A 454 -33.18 -29.13 -2.85
N GLY A 455 -33.62 -28.22 -1.97
CA GLY A 455 -32.78 -27.72 -0.89
C GLY A 455 -32.42 -28.78 0.16
N GLN A 456 -33.36 -29.65 0.55
CA GLN A 456 -33.09 -30.72 1.53
C GLN A 456 -32.02 -31.71 1.06
N ASP A 457 -32.04 -32.04 -0.23
CA ASP A 457 -31.09 -33.00 -0.81
C ASP A 457 -29.71 -32.38 -0.99
N ARG A 458 -29.64 -31.07 -1.25
CA ARG A 458 -28.38 -30.35 -1.47
C ARG A 458 -27.77 -29.72 -0.24
N LEU A 459 -28.51 -29.61 0.87
CA LEU A 459 -28.00 -29.12 2.15
C LEU A 459 -26.70 -29.82 2.58
N ARG A 460 -26.68 -31.16 2.61
CA ARG A 460 -25.50 -31.92 3.05
C ARG A 460 -24.32 -31.76 2.08
N PRO A 461 -24.47 -32.01 0.77
CA PRO A 461 -23.38 -31.79 -0.19
C PRO A 461 -22.77 -30.39 -0.15
N ILE A 462 -23.60 -29.34 -0.13
CA ILE A 462 -23.13 -27.94 -0.11
C ILE A 462 -22.36 -27.62 1.17
N MET A 463 -22.85 -28.10 2.32
CA MET A 463 -22.14 -27.91 3.59
C MET A 463 -20.81 -28.69 3.63
N MET A 464 -20.75 -29.89 3.04
CA MET A 464 -19.51 -30.67 2.94
C MET A 464 -18.47 -29.92 2.11
N THR A 465 -18.82 -29.44 0.92
CA THR A 465 -17.89 -28.70 0.05
C THR A 465 -17.45 -27.38 0.66
N ALA A 466 -18.36 -26.63 1.30
CA ALA A 466 -17.99 -25.40 1.98
C ALA A 466 -17.01 -25.67 3.13
N THR A 467 -17.29 -26.70 3.94
CA THR A 467 -16.45 -27.05 5.09
C THR A 467 -15.06 -27.53 4.65
N THR A 468 -14.95 -28.34 3.61
CA THR A 468 -13.65 -28.80 3.10
C THR A 468 -12.80 -27.65 2.58
N THR A 469 -13.39 -26.70 1.84
CA THR A 469 -12.67 -25.50 1.39
C THR A 469 -12.26 -24.61 2.55
N ILE A 470 -13.15 -24.40 3.53
CA ILE A 470 -12.84 -23.60 4.74
C ILE A 470 -11.67 -24.21 5.50
N ILE A 471 -11.71 -25.51 5.79
CA ILE A 471 -10.66 -26.22 6.52
C ILE A 471 -9.36 -26.26 5.69
N GLY A 472 -9.46 -26.51 4.39
CA GLY A 472 -8.30 -26.58 3.49
C GLY A 472 -7.55 -25.26 3.35
N LEU A 473 -8.24 -24.13 3.43
CA LEU A 473 -7.62 -22.79 3.39
C LEU A 473 -7.24 -22.25 4.78
N MET A 474 -7.69 -22.90 5.86
CA MET A 474 -7.41 -22.46 7.23
C MET A 474 -5.90 -22.33 7.54
N PRO A 475 -5.01 -23.23 7.08
CA PRO A 475 -3.56 -23.08 7.29
C PRO A 475 -2.95 -21.82 6.67
N LEU A 476 -3.56 -21.26 5.62
CA LEU A 476 -3.09 -20.01 5.02
C LEU A 476 -3.44 -18.78 5.87
N VAL A 477 -4.51 -18.86 6.65
CA VAL A 477 -5.07 -17.72 7.39
C VAL A 477 -4.61 -17.70 8.84
N LEU A 478 -4.47 -18.86 9.47
CA LEU A 478 -4.07 -18.95 10.89
C LEU A 478 -2.76 -18.20 11.21
N PRO A 479 -1.67 -18.33 10.44
CA PRO A 479 -0.43 -17.61 10.76
C PRO A 479 -0.63 -16.09 10.71
N MET A 480 -1.54 -15.61 9.87
CA MET A 480 -1.87 -14.18 9.77
C MET A 480 -2.75 -13.67 10.91
N LEU A 481 -3.62 -14.52 11.46
CA LEU A 481 -4.55 -14.12 12.53
C LEU A 481 -3.97 -14.32 13.93
N PHE A 482 -3.20 -15.38 14.14
CA PHE A 482 -2.77 -15.81 15.47
C PHE A 482 -1.25 -16.01 15.59
N GLY A 483 -0.51 -15.91 14.49
CA GLY A 483 0.94 -16.10 14.47
C GLY A 483 1.70 -14.84 14.03
N ASN A 484 3.03 -14.98 13.97
CA ASN A 484 3.92 -13.98 13.41
C ASN A 484 3.91 -14.09 11.88
N ALA A 485 2.86 -13.58 11.22
CA ALA A 485 2.80 -13.67 9.76
C ALA A 485 3.87 -12.81 9.08
N GLU A 486 4.86 -13.49 8.53
CA GLU A 486 5.87 -12.91 7.68
C GLU A 486 6.07 -13.74 6.41
N GLY A 487 6.72 -13.13 5.42
CA GLY A 487 6.98 -13.75 4.13
C GLY A 487 5.71 -14.14 3.38
N THR A 488 5.63 -15.41 2.98
CA THR A 488 4.56 -15.95 2.13
C THR A 488 3.18 -15.90 2.82
N SER A 489 3.11 -16.16 4.12
CA SER A 489 1.85 -16.13 4.88
C SER A 489 1.17 -14.75 4.82
N ARG A 490 1.95 -13.66 4.85
CA ARG A 490 1.45 -12.28 4.75
C ARG A 490 0.94 -11.91 3.36
N ARG A 491 1.43 -12.61 2.32
CA ARG A 491 1.02 -12.47 0.91
C ARG A 491 -0.26 -13.25 0.60
N TRP A 492 -0.34 -14.50 1.03
CA TRP A 492 -1.45 -15.41 0.71
C TRP A 492 -2.58 -15.41 1.74
N GLY A 493 -2.31 -14.97 2.97
CA GLY A 493 -3.29 -14.89 4.06
C GLY A 493 -4.55 -14.09 3.73
N PRO A 494 -4.46 -12.88 3.13
CA PRO A 494 -5.64 -12.11 2.75
C PRO A 494 -6.56 -12.83 1.74
N ILE A 495 -5.98 -13.55 0.77
CA ILE A 495 -6.74 -14.38 -0.19
C ILE A 495 -7.55 -15.43 0.57
N GLY A 496 -6.90 -16.18 1.46
CA GLY A 496 -7.55 -17.21 2.26
C GLY A 496 -8.66 -16.63 3.15
N LEU A 497 -8.42 -15.48 3.79
CA LEU A 497 -9.40 -14.86 4.69
C LEU A 497 -10.66 -14.42 3.94
N VAL A 498 -10.50 -13.78 2.78
CA VAL A 498 -11.63 -13.37 1.92
C VAL A 498 -12.45 -14.59 1.52
N VAL A 499 -11.78 -15.67 1.09
CA VAL A 499 -12.48 -16.89 0.68
C VAL A 499 -13.19 -17.56 1.85
N ILE A 500 -12.54 -17.74 3.01
CA ILE A 500 -13.13 -18.40 4.19
C ILE A 500 -14.32 -17.60 4.72
N SER A 501 -14.14 -16.29 4.95
CA SER A 501 -15.19 -15.44 5.53
C SER A 501 -16.37 -15.27 4.59
N GLY A 502 -16.08 -15.04 3.31
CA GLY A 502 -17.07 -14.96 2.24
C GLY A 502 -17.85 -16.25 2.05
N LEU A 503 -17.17 -17.40 2.00
CA LEU A 503 -17.80 -18.71 1.81
C LEU A 503 -18.64 -19.12 3.03
N SER A 504 -18.15 -18.87 4.24
CA SER A 504 -18.87 -19.23 5.48
C SER A 504 -20.24 -18.56 5.57
N ILE A 505 -20.28 -17.25 5.32
CA ILE A 505 -21.51 -16.46 5.41
C ILE A 505 -22.37 -16.65 4.17
N SER A 506 -21.78 -16.66 2.96
CA SER A 506 -22.54 -16.88 1.73
C SER A 506 -23.18 -18.24 1.67
N THR A 507 -22.56 -19.31 2.19
CA THR A 507 -23.16 -20.65 2.15
C THR A 507 -24.46 -20.69 2.94
N ILE A 508 -24.46 -20.10 4.15
CA ILE A 508 -25.65 -20.01 5.00
C ILE A 508 -26.71 -19.13 4.31
N LEU A 509 -26.33 -17.95 3.83
CA LEU A 509 -27.26 -17.03 3.18
C LEU A 509 -27.81 -17.60 1.87
N THR A 510 -27.00 -18.31 1.08
CA THR A 510 -27.41 -18.94 -0.17
C THR A 510 -28.44 -20.03 0.10
N LEU A 511 -28.22 -20.90 1.08
CA LEU A 511 -29.18 -21.95 1.44
C LEU A 511 -30.52 -21.38 1.94
N VAL A 512 -30.52 -20.23 2.59
CA VAL A 512 -31.74 -19.62 3.17
C VAL A 512 -32.46 -18.69 2.20
N LEU A 513 -31.72 -17.81 1.53
CA LEU A 513 -32.25 -16.72 0.72
C LEU A 513 -32.40 -17.09 -0.75
N LEU A 514 -31.48 -17.87 -1.33
CA LEU A 514 -31.54 -18.24 -2.76
C LEU A 514 -32.84 -18.96 -3.15
N PRO A 515 -33.40 -19.89 -2.34
CA PRO A 515 -34.73 -20.48 -2.61
C PRO A 515 -35.84 -19.44 -2.83
N THR A 516 -35.80 -18.35 -2.05
CA THR A 516 -36.77 -17.26 -2.14
C THR A 516 -36.53 -16.40 -3.38
N VAL A 517 -35.26 -16.07 -3.66
CA VAL A 517 -34.85 -15.32 -4.86
C VAL A 517 -35.25 -16.10 -6.12
N TYR A 518 -35.00 -17.41 -6.17
CA TYR A 518 -35.44 -18.28 -7.26
C TYR A 518 -36.94 -18.22 -7.46
N SER A 519 -37.74 -18.29 -6.39
CA SER A 519 -39.19 -18.23 -6.51
C SER A 519 -39.68 -16.89 -7.09
N LEU A 520 -39.04 -15.78 -6.71
CA LEU A 520 -39.39 -14.44 -7.20
C LEU A 520 -38.95 -14.24 -8.66
N MET A 521 -37.76 -14.72 -9.01
CA MET A 521 -37.26 -14.67 -10.38
C MET A 521 -38.08 -15.56 -11.34
N ASP A 522 -38.59 -16.69 -10.85
CA ASP A 522 -39.51 -17.53 -11.61
C ASP A 522 -40.88 -16.84 -11.82
N ASP A 523 -41.40 -16.12 -10.82
CA ASP A 523 -42.59 -15.27 -10.97
C ASP A 523 -42.36 -14.18 -12.03
N LEU A 524 -41.19 -13.53 -12.01
CA LEU A 524 -40.80 -12.53 -13.00
C LEU A 524 -40.67 -13.12 -14.42
N SER A 525 -40.12 -14.32 -14.55
CA SER A 525 -40.02 -15.04 -15.83
C SER A 525 -41.39 -15.36 -16.42
N GLN A 526 -42.34 -15.82 -15.58
CA GLN A 526 -43.71 -16.07 -16.01
C GLN A 526 -44.42 -14.78 -16.41
N PHE A 527 -44.21 -13.68 -15.69
CA PHE A 527 -44.72 -12.37 -16.06
C PHE A 527 -44.16 -11.89 -17.40
N ALA A 528 -42.84 -11.96 -17.60
CA ALA A 528 -42.18 -11.58 -18.85
C ALA A 528 -42.66 -12.41 -20.05
N LYS A 529 -42.89 -13.72 -19.87
CA LYS A 529 -43.48 -14.58 -20.91
C LYS A 529 -44.92 -14.19 -21.25
N ARG A 530 -45.72 -13.79 -20.26
CA ARG A 530 -47.08 -13.30 -20.51
C ARG A 530 -47.08 -11.98 -21.26
N VAL A 531 -46.22 -11.03 -20.87
CA VAL A 531 -46.10 -9.72 -21.55
C VAL A 531 -45.61 -9.88 -22.98
N THR A 532 -44.60 -10.72 -23.23
CA THR A 532 -44.10 -10.98 -24.59
C THR A 532 -45.08 -11.76 -25.46
N ALA A 533 -45.89 -12.65 -24.88
CA ALA A 533 -46.99 -13.31 -25.60
C ALA A 533 -48.08 -12.31 -26.00
N VAL A 534 -48.45 -11.37 -25.11
CA VAL A 534 -49.42 -10.31 -25.42
C VAL A 534 -48.88 -9.35 -26.48
N ALA A 535 -47.60 -8.97 -26.40
CA ALA A 535 -46.96 -8.08 -27.38
C ALA A 535 -46.68 -8.73 -28.74
N ARG A 536 -46.66 -10.07 -28.84
CA ARG A 536 -46.61 -10.81 -30.12
C ARG A 536 -47.99 -11.11 -30.72
N ALA A 537 -49.05 -11.00 -29.92
CA ALA A 537 -50.43 -11.20 -30.34
C ALA A 537 -51.10 -9.90 -30.82
N GLN A 538 -50.48 -8.75 -30.54
CA GLN A 538 -50.72 -7.46 -31.20
C GLN A 538 -49.76 -7.33 -32.38
#